data_AF-A0AAW2IY13-F1
#
_entry.id   AF-A0AAW2IY13-F1
#
_cell.length_a   1.000
_cell.length_b   1.000
_cell.length_c   1.000
_cell.angle_alpha   90.00
_cell.angle_beta   90.00
_cell.angle_gamma   90.00
#
_symmetry.space_group_name_H-M   'P 1'
#
loop_
_entity.id
_entity.type
_entity.pdbx_description
1 polymer ?
#
loop_
_entity_poly.entity_id
_entity_poly.type
_entity_poly.pdbx_seq_one_letter_code
_entity_poly.pdbx_strand_id
1 'polypeptide(L)'
;MVHRPFIRNAINNIFYRFIFETERYNGIAELLEILGSIINGFALPMKEEHKLFLVRALIPLHKPKCVSSYHQQLSYCITQFVEKDYRLADTVIRGVLKYWPVTNCGKEVLFLGELEEVLEVTQSAEFQRCMVPLFRQIGRSLNSPHFQVENPHSLSFTKFDLCYPMSNALDDIPQGNAEGCI
;
A
#
# COMPACT_ATOMS: atom_id res chain seq x y z
N MET A 1 8.57 25.43 19.41
CA MET A 1 7.99 24.07 19.42
C MET A 1 9.12 23.04 19.38
N VAL A 2 9.73 22.71 20.52
CA VAL A 2 11.01 21.95 20.58
C VAL A 2 10.83 20.42 20.65
N HIS A 3 9.64 19.93 21.02
CA HIS A 3 9.40 18.50 21.22
C HIS A 3 8.97 17.72 19.96
N ARG A 4 8.44 18.39 18.92
CA ARG A 4 7.94 17.70 17.70
C ARG A 4 9.03 16.91 16.95
N PRO A 5 10.27 17.43 16.78
CA PRO A 5 11.35 16.66 16.16
C PRO A 5 11.79 15.46 17.00
N PHE A 6 11.80 15.61 18.34
CA PHE A 6 12.18 14.56 19.27
C PHE A 6 11.18 13.39 19.24
N ILE A 7 9.88 13.68 19.26
CA ILE A 7 8.83 12.67 19.18
C ILE A 7 8.93 11.91 17.84
N ARG A 8 9.14 12.61 16.73
CA ARG A 8 9.31 11.96 15.42
C ARG A 8 10.54 11.04 15.36
N ASN A 9 11.67 11.45 15.95
CA ASN A 9 12.86 10.60 16.03
C ASN A 9 12.67 9.40 16.96
N ALA A 10 11.99 9.57 18.09
CA ALA A 10 11.65 8.46 18.99
C ALA A 10 10.75 7.43 18.30
N ILE A 11 9.71 7.88 17.60
CA ILE A 11 8.81 7.03 16.81
C ILE A 11 9.58 6.28 15.72
N ASN A 12 10.45 6.97 14.97
CA ASN A 12 11.31 6.35 13.96
C ASN A 12 12.18 5.25 14.56
N ASN A 13 12.84 5.52 15.69
CA ASN A 13 13.66 4.54 16.37
C ASN A 13 12.85 3.33 16.84
N ILE A 14 11.63 3.53 17.34
CA ILE A 14 10.73 2.42 17.73
C ILE A 14 10.37 1.57 16.52
N PHE A 15 10.02 2.16 15.37
CA PHE A 15 9.73 1.38 14.16
C PHE A 15 10.95 0.63 13.64
N TYR A 16 12.11 1.27 13.58
CA TYR A 16 13.35 0.57 13.20
C TYR A 16 13.62 -0.62 14.12
N ARG A 17 13.48 -0.42 15.45
CA ARG A 17 13.68 -1.50 16.41
C ARG A 17 12.64 -2.61 16.28
N PHE A 18 11.39 -2.26 15.99
CA PHE A 18 10.33 -3.25 15.78
C PHE A 18 10.55 -4.07 14.49
N ILE A 19 10.89 -3.41 13.38
CA ILE A 19 11.08 -4.04 12.06
C ILE A 19 12.33 -4.93 12.04
N PHE A 20 13.39 -4.54 12.76
CA PHE A 20 14.70 -5.19 12.65
C PHE A 20 15.12 -6.00 13.90
N GLU A 21 14.57 -5.75 15.09
CA GLU A 21 15.03 -6.43 16.32
C GLU A 21 13.98 -7.33 16.98
N THR A 22 12.79 -6.81 17.32
CA THR A 22 11.92 -7.52 18.27
C THR A 22 10.68 -8.16 17.68
N GLU A 23 10.11 -7.64 16.57
CA GLU A 23 8.80 -8.06 15.99
C GLU A 23 7.63 -8.20 16.99
N ARG A 24 7.81 -7.72 18.23
CA ARG A 24 6.86 -7.80 19.35
C ARG A 24 6.78 -6.45 20.01
N TYR A 25 5.80 -5.68 19.60
CA TYR A 25 5.39 -4.45 20.25
C TYR A 25 3.88 -4.33 20.08
N ASN A 26 3.14 -4.51 21.16
CA ASN A 26 1.67 -4.50 21.10
C ASN A 26 1.07 -3.11 20.89
N GLY A 27 1.91 -2.05 20.93
CA GLY A 27 1.49 -0.64 20.79
C GLY A 27 1.64 -0.04 19.39
N ILE A 28 1.88 -0.85 18.35
CA ILE A 28 2.16 -0.34 17.00
C ILE A 28 0.89 0.21 16.33
N ALA A 29 -0.26 -0.42 16.55
CA ALA A 29 -1.53 0.00 15.98
C ALA A 29 -1.93 1.40 16.48
N GLU A 30 -1.85 1.64 17.79
CA GLU A 30 -2.17 2.92 18.41
C GLU A 30 -1.19 4.01 17.98
N LEU A 31 0.08 3.66 17.78
CA LEU A 31 1.08 4.60 17.28
C LEU A 31 0.79 5.00 15.83
N LEU A 32 0.38 4.04 14.99
CA LEU A 32 -0.03 4.29 13.61
C LEU A 32 -1.31 5.13 13.55
N GLU A 33 -2.27 4.93 14.46
CA GLU A 33 -3.48 5.75 14.52
C GLU A 33 -3.17 7.24 14.77
N ILE A 34 -2.28 7.52 15.72
CA ILE A 34 -1.80 8.89 15.98
C ILE A 34 -1.06 9.43 14.76
N LEU A 35 -0.23 8.60 14.10
CA LEU A 35 0.49 9.00 12.89
C LEU A 35 -0.45 9.32 11.73
N GLY A 36 -1.52 8.55 11.53
CA GLY A 36 -2.52 8.81 10.50
C GLY A 36 -3.11 10.21 10.65
N SER A 37 -3.45 10.59 11.88
CA SER A 37 -3.92 11.95 12.19
C SER A 37 -2.86 13.03 11.90
N ILE A 38 -1.59 12.76 12.19
CA ILE A 38 -0.48 13.67 11.89
C ILE A 38 -0.27 13.82 10.37
N ILE A 39 -0.35 12.73 9.62
CA ILE A 39 -0.19 12.70 8.15
C ILE A 39 -1.30 13.51 7.49
N ASN A 40 -2.54 13.37 7.96
CA ASN A 40 -3.66 14.16 7.46
C ASN A 40 -3.41 15.67 7.65
N GLY A 41 -2.76 16.06 8.74
CA GLY A 41 -2.36 17.45 9.02
C GLY A 41 -1.13 17.97 8.25
N PHE A 42 -0.52 17.20 7.35
CA PHE A 42 0.64 17.67 6.60
C PHE A 42 0.31 18.84 5.67
N ALA A 43 1.15 19.87 5.73
CA ALA A 43 1.11 20.99 4.79
C ALA A 43 1.64 20.54 3.43
N LEU A 44 1.00 21.03 2.36
CA LEU A 44 1.45 20.84 0.99
C LEU A 44 2.27 22.05 0.52
N PRO A 45 3.37 21.86 -0.25
CA PRO A 45 3.92 20.56 -0.66
C PRO A 45 4.57 19.80 0.49
N MET A 46 4.42 18.48 0.49
CA MET A 46 5.00 17.62 1.51
C MET A 46 6.53 17.72 1.54
N LYS A 47 7.09 17.82 2.74
CA LYS A 47 8.54 17.83 2.94
C LYS A 47 9.15 16.45 2.61
N GLU A 48 10.37 16.48 2.10
CA GLU A 48 11.14 15.28 1.72
C GLU A 48 11.31 14.28 2.87
N GLU A 49 11.46 14.79 4.10
CA GLU A 49 11.54 13.97 5.31
C GLU A 49 10.31 13.07 5.54
N HIS A 50 9.11 13.52 5.13
CA HIS A 50 7.88 12.73 5.23
C HIS A 50 7.83 11.65 4.14
N LYS A 51 8.32 11.96 2.93
CA LYS A 51 8.45 10.98 1.84
C LYS A 51 9.45 9.89 2.20
N LEU A 52 10.60 10.27 2.78
CA LEU A 52 11.58 9.32 3.31
C LEU A 52 11.01 8.45 4.43
N PHE A 53 10.15 9.02 5.28
CA PHE A 53 9.46 8.26 6.34
C PHE A 53 8.55 7.17 5.76
N LEU A 54 7.75 7.49 4.74
CA LEU A 54 6.93 6.50 4.03
C LEU A 54 7.78 5.32 3.52
N VAL A 55 8.86 5.62 2.79
CA VAL A 55 9.69 4.59 2.14
C VAL A 55 10.52 3.77 3.14
N ARG A 56 11.01 4.39 4.22
CA ARG A 56 11.94 3.75 5.16
C ARG A 56 11.27 3.14 6.38
N ALA A 57 10.08 3.60 6.77
CA ALA A 57 9.40 3.12 7.96
C ALA A 57 8.05 2.46 7.63
N LEU A 58 7.13 3.16 6.96
CA LEU A 58 5.78 2.63 6.73
C LEU A 58 5.76 1.45 5.76
N ILE A 59 6.39 1.57 4.58
CA ILE A 59 6.42 0.47 3.61
C ILE A 59 7.07 -0.80 4.21
N PRO A 60 8.21 -0.73 4.92
CA PRO A 60 8.79 -1.91 5.55
C PRO A 60 7.98 -2.52 6.70
N LEU A 61 6.99 -1.83 7.29
CA LEU A 61 6.07 -2.42 8.27
C LEU A 61 5.16 -3.50 7.68
N HIS A 62 5.11 -3.65 6.35
CA HIS A 62 4.44 -4.79 5.72
C HIS A 62 5.24 -6.09 5.84
N LYS A 63 6.53 -6.02 6.21
CA LYS A 63 7.42 -7.19 6.28
C LYS A 63 7.09 -8.17 7.42
N PRO A 64 6.89 -7.74 8.69
CA PRO A 64 6.71 -8.66 9.81
C PRO A 64 5.50 -9.59 9.66
N LYS A 65 5.55 -10.76 10.31
CA LYS A 65 4.47 -11.76 10.24
C LYS A 65 3.20 -11.32 10.97
N CYS A 66 3.34 -10.47 11.98
CA CYS A 66 2.26 -9.94 12.81
C CYS A 66 1.52 -8.74 12.20
N VAL A 67 1.69 -8.46 10.90
CA VAL A 67 1.07 -7.29 10.24
C VAL A 67 -0.44 -7.20 10.47
N SER A 68 -1.13 -8.34 10.55
CA SER A 68 -2.58 -8.40 10.74
C SER A 68 -3.08 -7.65 11.98
N SER A 69 -2.26 -7.47 13.03
CA SER A 69 -2.69 -6.77 14.25
C SER A 69 -2.69 -5.24 14.13
N TYR A 70 -2.01 -4.68 13.12
CA TYR A 70 -1.92 -3.22 12.90
C TYR A 70 -2.17 -2.81 11.44
N HIS A 71 -2.56 -3.77 10.58
CA HIS A 71 -2.70 -3.58 9.14
C HIS A 71 -3.70 -2.47 8.81
N GLN A 72 -4.84 -2.43 9.50
CA GLN A 72 -5.87 -1.43 9.24
C GLN A 72 -5.34 0.00 9.44
N GLN A 73 -4.60 0.24 10.53
CA GLN A 73 -4.02 1.55 10.82
C GLN A 73 -2.87 1.88 9.86
N LEU A 74 -2.13 0.86 9.40
CA LEU A 74 -1.08 1.01 8.40
C LEU A 74 -1.67 1.40 7.04
N SER A 75 -2.69 0.68 6.56
CA SER A 75 -3.42 0.96 5.32
C SER A 75 -3.92 2.40 5.31
N TYR A 76 -4.59 2.81 6.40
CA TYR A 76 -5.03 4.20 6.55
C TYR A 76 -3.88 5.21 6.41
N CYS A 77 -2.73 4.98 7.06
CA CYS A 77 -1.57 5.85 6.92
C CYS A 77 -1.05 5.90 5.47
N ILE A 78 -0.98 4.77 4.79
CA ILE A 78 -0.50 4.65 3.41
C ILE A 78 -1.43 5.41 2.45
N THR A 79 -2.74 5.17 2.53
CA THR A 79 -3.76 5.84 1.72
C THR A 79 -3.72 7.36 1.92
N GLN A 80 -3.63 7.82 3.18
CA GLN A 80 -3.46 9.25 3.49
C GLN A 80 -2.19 9.86 2.87
N PHE A 81 -1.10 9.11 2.73
CA PHE A 81 0.11 9.59 2.04
C PHE A 81 -0.13 9.77 0.54
N VAL A 82 -0.82 8.82 -0.10
CA VAL A 82 -1.12 8.85 -1.53
C VAL A 82 -2.12 9.96 -1.87
N GLU A 83 -3.12 10.19 -1.03
CA GLU A 83 -4.06 11.31 -1.16
C GLU A 83 -3.35 12.68 -1.16
N LYS A 84 -2.28 12.83 -0.36
CA LYS A 84 -1.51 14.08 -0.27
C LYS A 84 -0.58 14.29 -1.47
N ASP A 85 -0.04 13.22 -2.04
CA ASP A 85 0.82 13.26 -3.23
C ASP A 85 0.65 11.97 -4.04
N TYR A 86 -0.21 12.01 -5.06
CA TYR A 86 -0.56 10.86 -5.91
C TYR A 86 0.65 10.20 -6.59
N ARG A 87 1.76 10.93 -6.76
CA ARG A 87 3.01 10.40 -7.33
C ARG A 87 3.66 9.34 -6.45
N LEU A 88 3.28 9.28 -5.18
CA LEU A 88 3.76 8.26 -4.25
C LEU A 88 3.08 6.90 -4.47
N ALA A 89 1.97 6.82 -5.21
CA ALA A 89 1.24 5.58 -5.49
C ALA A 89 2.14 4.48 -6.09
N ASP A 90 2.92 4.80 -7.13
CA ASP A 90 3.84 3.83 -7.75
C ASP A 90 4.88 3.31 -6.76
N THR A 91 5.39 4.19 -5.89
CA THR A 91 6.37 3.82 -4.85
C THR A 91 5.76 2.90 -3.80
N VAL A 92 4.54 3.21 -3.36
CA VAL A 92 3.78 2.39 -2.40
C VAL A 92 3.48 1.01 -2.99
N ILE A 93 2.87 0.95 -4.18
CA ILE A 93 2.49 -0.29 -4.84
C ILE A 93 3.71 -1.20 -5.05
N ARG A 94 4.82 -0.66 -5.57
CA ARG A 94 6.08 -1.43 -5.70
C ARG A 94 6.62 -1.89 -4.35
N GLY A 95 6.48 -1.07 -3.31
CA GLY A 95 6.85 -1.40 -1.94
C GLY A 95 6.06 -2.58 -1.38
N VAL A 96 4.73 -2.57 -1.53
CA VAL A 96 3.84 -3.66 -1.09
C VAL A 96 4.14 -4.94 -1.88
N LEU A 97 4.25 -4.84 -3.22
CA LEU A 97 4.60 -5.97 -4.08
C LEU A 97 5.96 -6.60 -3.72
N LYS A 98 6.93 -5.79 -3.25
CA LYS A 98 8.24 -6.29 -2.79
C LYS A 98 8.13 -7.18 -1.55
N TYR A 99 7.16 -6.93 -0.67
CA TYR A 99 6.93 -7.69 0.56
C TYR A 99 5.79 -8.70 0.43
N TRP A 100 5.32 -8.97 -0.79
CA TRP A 100 4.17 -9.83 -1.05
C TRP A 100 4.33 -11.21 -0.40
N PRO A 101 3.35 -11.67 0.39
CA PRO A 101 3.40 -12.99 1.02
C PRO A 101 3.21 -14.09 -0.03
N VAL A 102 4.12 -15.08 -0.07
CA VAL A 102 3.99 -16.22 -0.99
C VAL A 102 3.29 -17.41 -0.34
N THR A 103 3.35 -17.53 0.98
CA THR A 103 2.90 -18.71 1.73
C THR A 103 1.84 -18.42 2.79
N ASN A 104 1.41 -17.16 2.95
CA ASN A 104 0.43 -16.76 3.96
C ASN A 104 -0.76 -16.09 3.27
N CYS A 105 -1.78 -16.91 2.98
CA CYS A 105 -3.06 -16.53 2.39
C CYS A 105 -3.78 -15.42 3.17
N GLY A 106 -3.83 -15.50 4.50
CA GLY A 106 -4.46 -14.44 5.32
C GLY A 106 -3.77 -13.08 5.15
N LYS A 107 -2.44 -13.06 5.06
CA LYS A 107 -1.68 -11.84 4.79
C LYS A 107 -1.85 -11.35 3.35
N GLU A 108 -2.05 -12.25 2.40
CA GLU A 108 -2.30 -11.92 1.01
C GLU A 108 -3.63 -11.20 0.82
N VAL A 109 -4.69 -11.65 1.51
CA VAL A 109 -5.99 -10.97 1.52
C VAL A 109 -5.87 -9.54 2.06
N LEU A 110 -5.09 -9.35 3.12
CA LEU A 110 -4.85 -8.01 3.68
C LEU A 110 -4.17 -7.08 2.66
N PHE A 111 -3.11 -7.57 1.99
CA PHE A 111 -2.40 -6.79 0.98
C PHE A 111 -3.27 -6.46 -0.24
N LEU A 112 -4.15 -7.38 -0.64
CA LEU A 112 -5.11 -7.11 -1.72
C LEU A 112 -6.08 -6.00 -1.33
N GLY A 113 -6.59 -6.00 -0.10
CA GLY A 113 -7.46 -4.93 0.41
C GLY A 113 -6.76 -3.57 0.50
N GLU A 114 -5.52 -3.52 0.99
CA GLU A 114 -4.74 -2.28 1.00
C GLU A 114 -4.48 -1.75 -0.42
N LEU A 115 -4.15 -2.64 -1.36
CA LEU A 115 -3.95 -2.23 -2.75
C LEU A 115 -5.22 -1.67 -3.37
N GLU A 116 -6.39 -2.24 -3.06
CA GLU A 116 -7.67 -1.72 -3.51
C GLU A 116 -7.91 -0.29 -3.00
N GLU A 117 -7.74 -0.04 -1.70
CA GLU A 117 -7.86 1.30 -1.10
C GLU A 117 -6.87 2.31 -1.73
N VAL A 118 -5.63 1.89 -1.97
CA VAL A 118 -4.61 2.75 -2.61
C VAL A 118 -4.98 3.05 -4.06
N LEU A 119 -5.51 2.07 -4.79
CA LEU A 119 -5.93 2.25 -6.18
C LEU A 119 -7.12 3.19 -6.31
N GLU A 120 -8.05 3.18 -5.36
CA GLU A 120 -9.21 4.08 -5.33
C GLU A 120 -8.79 5.56 -5.31
N VAL A 121 -7.69 5.88 -4.61
CA VAL A 121 -7.15 7.25 -4.53
C VAL A 121 -6.05 7.56 -5.56
N THR A 122 -5.69 6.58 -6.40
CA THR A 122 -4.62 6.73 -7.40
C THR A 122 -5.15 7.33 -8.71
N GLN A 123 -4.44 8.31 -9.26
CA GLN A 123 -4.77 8.87 -10.59
C GLN A 123 -4.39 7.91 -11.71
N SER A 124 -5.18 7.90 -12.78
CA SER A 124 -4.99 7.02 -13.95
C SER A 124 -3.57 7.08 -14.52
N ALA A 125 -2.95 8.26 -14.56
CA ALA A 125 -1.59 8.44 -15.07
C ALA A 125 -0.51 7.68 -14.28
N GLU A 126 -0.64 7.59 -12.95
CA GLU A 126 0.29 6.84 -12.10
C GLU A 126 -0.05 5.34 -12.12
N PHE A 127 -1.34 5.00 -12.19
CA PHE A 127 -1.78 3.60 -12.34
C PHE A 127 -1.16 2.91 -13.56
N GLN A 128 -1.04 3.62 -14.69
CA GLN A 128 -0.42 3.08 -15.91
C GLN A 128 1.02 2.57 -15.66
N ARG A 129 1.76 3.19 -14.74
CA ARG A 129 3.17 2.85 -14.47
C ARG A 129 3.33 1.57 -13.64
N CYS A 130 2.34 1.26 -12.81
CA CYS A 130 2.37 0.12 -11.90
C CYS A 130 1.42 -1.02 -12.29
N MET A 131 0.53 -0.84 -13.29
CA MET A 131 -0.48 -1.85 -13.66
C MET A 131 0.13 -3.22 -13.97
N VAL A 132 1.20 -3.27 -14.77
CA VAL A 132 1.74 -4.53 -15.28
C VAL A 132 2.32 -5.40 -14.17
N PRO A 133 3.22 -4.89 -13.30
CA PRO A 133 3.71 -5.68 -12.18
C PRO A 133 2.61 -6.02 -11.17
N LEU A 134 1.64 -5.13 -10.94
CA LEU A 134 0.50 -5.35 -10.06
C LEU A 134 -0.35 -6.53 -10.55
N PHE A 135 -0.82 -6.50 -11.79
CA PHE A 135 -1.67 -7.57 -12.34
C PHE A 135 -0.95 -8.89 -12.49
N ARG A 136 0.34 -8.86 -12.83
CA ARG A 136 1.14 -10.09 -12.84
C ARG A 136 1.19 -10.75 -11.46
N GLN A 137 1.29 -9.96 -10.39
CA GLN A 137 1.32 -10.50 -9.04
C GLN A 137 -0.05 -11.01 -8.60
N ILE A 138 -1.11 -10.22 -8.78
CA ILE A 138 -2.50 -10.63 -8.48
C ILE A 138 -2.85 -11.91 -9.25
N GLY A 139 -2.49 -11.99 -10.53
CA GLY A 139 -2.73 -13.20 -11.33
C GLY A 139 -2.01 -14.44 -10.78
N ARG A 140 -0.82 -14.30 -10.16
CA ARG A 140 -0.12 -15.41 -9.51
C ARG A 140 -0.82 -15.83 -8.22
N SER A 141 -1.26 -14.86 -7.43
CA SER A 141 -2.02 -15.07 -6.19
C SER A 141 -3.32 -15.85 -6.42
N LEU A 142 -4.10 -15.45 -7.41
CA LEU A 142 -5.39 -16.09 -7.74
C LEU A 142 -5.24 -17.51 -8.31
N ASN A 143 -4.09 -17.83 -8.91
CA ASN A 143 -3.78 -19.17 -9.40
C ASN A 143 -3.09 -20.07 -8.36
N SER A 144 -2.88 -19.57 -7.13
CA SER A 144 -2.33 -20.37 -6.04
C SER A 144 -3.37 -21.39 -5.55
N PRO A 145 -3.01 -22.68 -5.41
CA PRO A 145 -3.94 -23.71 -4.93
C PRO A 145 -4.46 -23.43 -3.51
N HIS A 146 -3.72 -22.66 -2.70
CA HIS A 146 -4.17 -22.25 -1.37
C HIS A 146 -5.33 -21.25 -1.39
N PHE A 147 -5.32 -20.31 -2.35
CA PHE A 147 -6.35 -19.27 -2.44
C PHE A 147 -7.70 -19.85 -2.92
N GLN A 148 -7.65 -20.85 -3.79
CA GLN A 148 -8.84 -21.55 -4.31
C GLN A 148 -9.58 -22.37 -3.25
N VAL A 149 -8.89 -22.77 -2.17
CA VAL A 149 -9.46 -23.64 -1.11
C VAL A 149 -10.01 -22.81 0.06
N GLU A 150 -9.38 -21.69 0.42
CA GLU A 150 -9.84 -20.87 1.56
C GLU A 150 -11.00 -19.92 1.24
N ASN A 151 -11.16 -19.45 0.01
CA ASN A 151 -12.15 -18.41 -0.31
C ASN A 151 -12.78 -18.55 -1.72
N PRO A 152 -13.61 -19.58 -1.96
CA PRO A 152 -14.38 -19.69 -3.21
C PRO A 152 -15.33 -18.49 -3.45
N HIS A 153 -15.76 -17.77 -2.39
CA HIS A 153 -16.57 -16.55 -2.49
C HIS A 153 -15.76 -15.24 -2.64
N SER A 154 -14.50 -15.17 -2.22
CA SER A 154 -13.68 -13.95 -2.45
C SER A 154 -13.13 -13.89 -3.87
N LEU A 155 -13.03 -15.04 -4.55
CA LEU A 155 -12.75 -15.15 -5.99
C LEU A 155 -13.78 -14.45 -6.87
N SER A 156 -15.05 -14.30 -6.44
CA SER A 156 -16.04 -13.51 -7.17
C SER A 156 -15.95 -12.02 -6.83
N PHE A 157 -15.71 -11.66 -5.56
CA PHE A 157 -15.59 -10.27 -5.11
C PHE A 157 -14.33 -9.59 -5.66
N THR A 158 -13.14 -10.16 -5.47
CA THR A 158 -11.89 -9.57 -5.99
C THR A 158 -11.84 -9.55 -7.53
N LYS A 159 -12.48 -10.50 -8.23
CA LYS A 159 -12.63 -10.39 -9.68
C LYS A 159 -13.60 -9.28 -10.08
N PHE A 160 -14.72 -9.11 -9.40
CA PHE A 160 -15.69 -8.07 -9.76
C PHE A 160 -15.15 -6.67 -9.39
N ASP A 161 -14.69 -6.47 -8.16
CA ASP A 161 -14.32 -5.15 -7.64
C ASP A 161 -12.93 -4.67 -8.07
N LEU A 162 -12.01 -5.54 -8.48
CA LEU A 162 -10.79 -5.09 -9.19
C LEU A 162 -11.01 -4.97 -10.71
N CYS A 163 -11.83 -5.83 -11.34
CA CYS A 163 -12.12 -5.68 -12.78
C CYS A 163 -13.01 -4.47 -13.10
N TYR A 164 -13.89 -4.05 -12.21
CA TYR A 164 -14.80 -2.93 -12.48
C TYR A 164 -14.08 -1.57 -12.59
N PRO A 165 -13.22 -1.16 -11.63
CA PRO A 165 -12.38 0.02 -11.79
C PRO A 165 -11.28 -0.18 -12.85
N MET A 166 -10.81 -1.41 -13.11
CA MET A 166 -9.93 -1.71 -14.24
C MET A 166 -10.58 -1.47 -15.61
N SER A 167 -11.85 -1.86 -15.80
CA SER A 167 -12.56 -1.65 -17.06
C SER A 167 -12.70 -0.15 -17.32
N ASN A 168 -13.13 0.61 -16.30
CA ASN A 168 -13.25 2.06 -16.40
C ASN A 168 -11.87 2.74 -16.62
N ALA A 169 -10.81 2.27 -15.96
CA ALA A 169 -9.46 2.82 -16.11
C ALA A 169 -8.78 2.47 -17.45
N LEU A 170 -9.22 1.40 -18.13
CA LEU A 170 -8.80 1.06 -19.50
C LEU A 170 -9.61 1.83 -20.54
N ASP A 171 -10.88 2.12 -20.27
CA ASP A 171 -11.76 2.92 -21.14
C ASP A 171 -11.40 4.42 -21.12
N ASP A 172 -10.81 4.92 -20.03
CA ASP A 172 -10.32 6.31 -19.89
C ASP A 172 -8.89 6.55 -20.44
N ILE A 173 -8.21 5.52 -20.96
CA ILE A 173 -6.94 5.73 -21.66
C ILE A 173 -7.28 6.29 -23.05
N PRO A 174 -6.88 7.53 -23.38
CA PRO A 174 -7.08 8.02 -24.73
C PRO A 174 -6.35 7.05 -25.67
N GLN A 175 -7.10 6.44 -26.59
CA GLN A 175 -6.55 5.68 -27.70
C GLN A 175 -5.72 6.64 -28.54
N GLY A 176 -4.46 6.83 -28.16
CA GLY A 176 -3.49 7.61 -28.88
C GLY A 176 -3.27 6.93 -30.23
N ASN A 177 -3.76 7.58 -31.28
CA ASN A 177 -3.59 7.23 -32.69
C ASN A 177 -2.31 6.44 -32.95
N ALA A 178 -2.47 5.14 -33.21
CA ALA A 178 -1.54 4.38 -34.02
C ALA A 178 -1.82 4.69 -35.51
N GLU A 179 -1.65 5.95 -35.90
CA GLU A 179 -1.48 6.33 -37.30
C GLU A 179 -0.07 6.88 -37.47
N GLY A 180 0.77 6.12 -38.18
CA GLY A 180 2.03 6.62 -38.71
C GLY A 180 3.29 6.11 -38.02
N CYS A 181 3.67 4.88 -38.32
CA CYS A 181 5.03 4.61 -38.79
C CYS A 181 4.99 3.41 -39.75
N ILE A 182 5.52 3.69 -40.93
CA ILE A 182 5.66 2.87 -42.13
C ILE A 182 6.57 1.67 -41.84
#